data_AF-A0A1H5CE50-F1
#
_entry.id   AF-A0A1H5CE50-F1
#
_cell.length_a   1.000
_cell.length_b   1.000
_cell.length_c   1.000
_cell.angle_alpha   90.00
_cell.angle_beta   90.00
_cell.angle_gamma   90.00
#
_symmetry.space_group_name_H-M   'P 1'
#
loop_
_entity.id
_entity.type
_entity.pdbx_description
1 polymer ?
#
loop_
_entity_poly.entity_id
_entity_poly.type
_entity_poly.pdbx_seq_one_letter_code
_entity_poly.pdbx_strand_id
1 'polypeptide(L)'
;MHEVVREFYIDDLLASWTHEWIPVDEAPHLDLALHAVDSVDLVLRQTVRVRPMRAWCRVSIDVPPAEVLRVLHMENGQPAWLVESVSRDEALGNVSMCSRTWTRADAVRVVVELDERAATGDEVATPQEVVTPP
;
A
#
# COMPACT_ATOMS: atom_id res chain seq x y z
N MET A 1 -8.66 5.58 -13.89
CA MET A 1 -7.80 4.71 -13.07
C MET A 1 -7.76 3.35 -13.74
N HIS A 2 -6.59 2.71 -13.79
CA HIS A 2 -6.51 1.27 -13.95
C HIS A 2 -6.84 0.62 -12.62
N GLU A 3 -7.62 -0.45 -12.64
CA GLU A 3 -7.85 -1.32 -11.49
C GLU A 3 -7.21 -2.68 -11.77
N VAL A 4 -6.34 -3.11 -10.87
CA VAL A 4 -5.68 -4.41 -10.92
C VAL A 4 -6.20 -5.21 -9.73
N VAL A 5 -6.80 -6.36 -10.01
CA VAL A 5 -7.30 -7.29 -8.99
C VAL A 5 -6.39 -8.51 -8.98
N ARG A 6 -5.86 -8.87 -7.80
CA ARG A 6 -4.89 -9.95 -7.64
C ARG A 6 -5.33 -10.92 -6.55
N GLU A 7 -5.12 -12.19 -6.84
CA GLU A 7 -5.25 -13.29 -5.90
C GLU A 7 -3.85 -13.78 -5.52
N PHE A 8 -3.62 -14.05 -4.24
CA PHE A 8 -2.34 -14.52 -3.74
C PHE A 8 -2.51 -15.86 -3.02
N TYR A 9 -1.75 -16.86 -3.46
CA TYR A 9 -1.83 -18.23 -2.97
C TYR A 9 -0.58 -18.60 -2.15
N ILE A 10 -0.79 -19.34 -1.06
CA ILE A 10 0.26 -19.99 -0.26
C ILE A 10 -0.07 -21.47 -0.22
N ASP A 11 0.76 -22.33 -0.82
CA ASP A 11 0.52 -23.79 -0.86
C ASP A 11 -0.93 -24.14 -1.27
N ASP A 12 -1.37 -23.57 -2.41
CA ASP A 12 -2.73 -23.68 -2.97
C ASP A 12 -3.87 -23.04 -2.14
N LEU A 13 -3.57 -22.48 -0.97
CA LEU A 13 -4.52 -21.70 -0.18
C LEU A 13 -4.60 -20.26 -0.70
N LEU A 14 -5.78 -19.83 -1.16
CA LEU A 14 -6.02 -18.42 -1.46
C LEU A 14 -5.97 -17.59 -0.17
N ALA A 15 -4.81 -16.97 0.06
CA ALA A 15 -4.46 -16.30 1.31
C ALA A 15 -4.83 -14.81 1.30
N SER A 16 -4.73 -14.15 0.14
CA SER A 16 -5.05 -12.73 0.02
C SER A 16 -5.73 -12.37 -1.29
N TRP A 17 -6.51 -11.30 -1.24
CA TRP A 17 -7.17 -10.69 -2.38
C TRP A 17 -6.95 -9.18 -2.34
N THR A 18 -6.39 -8.65 -3.42
CA THR A 18 -5.89 -7.27 -3.47
C THR A 18 -6.51 -6.52 -4.65
N HIS A 19 -6.94 -5.30 -4.39
CA HIS A 19 -7.25 -4.29 -5.40
C HIS A 19 -6.18 -3.21 -5.37
N GLU A 20 -5.69 -2.85 -6.54
CA GLU A 20 -4.74 -1.74 -6.73
C GLU A 20 -5.33 -0.79 -7.76
N TRP A 21 -5.37 0.50 -7.44
CA TRP A 21 -5.80 1.54 -8.36
C TRP A 21 -4.62 2.44 -8.71
N ILE A 22 -4.35 2.55 -10.01
CA ILE A 22 -3.24 3.31 -10.57
C ILE A 22 -3.80 4.39 -11.50
N PRO A 23 -3.38 5.66 -11.40
CA PRO A 23 -3.74 6.69 -12.38
C PRO A 23 -3.30 6.30 -13.79
N VAL A 24 -4.20 6.46 -14.76
CA VAL A 24 -3.91 6.11 -16.17
C VAL A 24 -2.78 6.97 -16.71
N ASP A 25 -2.76 8.26 -16.34
CA ASP A 25 -1.72 9.20 -16.78
C ASP A 25 -0.32 8.80 -16.26
N GLU A 26 -0.26 8.12 -15.12
CA GLU A 26 0.98 7.61 -14.51
C GLU A 26 1.37 6.21 -15.02
N ALA A 27 0.50 5.51 -15.76
CA ALA A 27 0.82 4.20 -16.36
C ALA A 27 -0.10 3.83 -17.55
N PRO A 28 -0.01 4.51 -18.70
CA PRO A 28 -0.98 4.36 -19.80
C PRO A 28 -1.05 2.98 -20.46
N HIS A 29 -0.01 2.16 -20.30
CA HIS A 29 0.13 0.82 -20.89
C HIS A 29 0.35 -0.25 -19.81
N LEU A 30 -0.25 -0.03 -18.64
CA LEU A 30 -0.10 -0.90 -17.48
C LEU A 30 -0.53 -2.34 -17.75
N ASP A 31 -1.60 -2.53 -18.52
CA ASP A 31 -2.12 -3.84 -18.92
C ASP A 31 -1.09 -4.69 -19.67
N LEU A 32 -0.48 -4.11 -20.71
CA LEU A 32 0.57 -4.73 -21.51
C LEU A 32 1.82 -5.03 -20.67
N ALA A 33 2.19 -4.11 -19.77
CA ALA A 33 3.38 -4.26 -18.95
C ALA A 33 3.23 -5.37 -17.88
N LEU A 34 2.03 -5.52 -17.31
CA LEU A 34 1.75 -6.58 -16.32
C LEU A 34 1.79 -7.98 -16.92
N HIS A 35 1.54 -8.15 -18.22
CA HIS A 35 1.73 -9.43 -18.90
C HIS A 35 3.20 -9.85 -19.00
N ALA A 36 4.14 -8.91 -18.87
CA ALA A 36 5.57 -9.18 -18.95
C ALA A 36 6.23 -9.32 -17.57
N VAL A 37 5.70 -8.65 -16.54
CA VAL A 37 6.26 -8.62 -15.18
C VAL A 37 5.13 -8.73 -14.14
N ASP A 38 5.17 -9.78 -13.32
CA ASP A 38 4.14 -10.06 -12.30
C ASP A 38 4.22 -9.14 -11.05
N SER A 39 4.65 -7.89 -11.20
CA SER A 39 4.76 -6.93 -10.09
C SER A 39 4.42 -5.51 -10.54
N VAL A 40 3.39 -4.93 -9.94
CA VAL A 40 2.98 -3.53 -10.19
C VAL A 40 4.10 -2.56 -9.81
N ASP A 41 4.76 -2.74 -8.66
CA ASP A 41 5.88 -1.88 -8.25
C ASP A 41 7.03 -1.92 -9.27
N LEU A 42 7.38 -3.10 -9.79
CA LEU A 42 8.42 -3.22 -10.81
C LEU A 42 7.98 -2.55 -12.12
N VAL A 43 6.75 -2.75 -12.55
CA VAL A 43 6.22 -2.10 -13.77
C VAL A 43 6.29 -0.58 -13.64
N LEU A 44 5.85 -0.02 -12.51
CA LEU A 44 5.88 1.42 -12.24
C LEU A 44 7.32 1.96 -12.28
N ARG A 45 8.26 1.28 -11.61
CA ARG A 45 9.67 1.69 -11.57
C ARG A 45 10.38 1.56 -12.90
N GLN A 46 10.16 0.47 -13.63
CA GLN A 46 10.95 0.11 -14.82
C GLN A 46 10.39 0.70 -16.10
N THR A 47 9.05 0.75 -16.22
CA THR A 47 8.39 1.16 -17.46
C THR A 47 8.04 2.64 -17.44
N VAL A 48 7.55 3.14 -16.31
CA VAL A 48 7.03 4.52 -16.22
C VAL A 48 7.93 5.47 -15.43
N ARG A 49 9.03 4.96 -14.86
CA ARG A 49 10.02 5.72 -14.05
C ARG A 49 9.41 6.43 -12.83
N VAL A 50 8.20 6.04 -12.43
CA VAL A 50 7.59 6.45 -11.16
C VAL A 50 8.29 5.70 -10.04
N ARG A 51 8.56 6.38 -8.92
CA ARG A 51 9.13 5.76 -7.72
C ARG A 51 8.09 5.80 -6.60
N PRO A 52 7.26 4.75 -6.46
CA PRO A 52 6.25 4.73 -5.42
C PRO A 52 6.88 4.68 -4.03
N MET A 53 6.64 5.72 -3.24
CA MET A 53 6.91 5.73 -1.80
C MET A 53 5.59 5.70 -1.05
N ARG A 54 5.48 4.79 -0.08
CA ARG A 54 4.28 4.64 0.74
C ARG A 54 4.10 5.90 1.60
N ALA A 55 3.14 6.73 1.25
CA ALA A 55 2.81 7.97 1.95
C ALA A 55 1.92 7.71 3.16
N TRP A 56 1.07 6.69 3.08
CA TRP A 56 0.17 6.28 4.16
C TRP A 56 -0.10 4.78 4.10
N CYS A 57 -0.28 4.19 5.28
CA CYS A 57 -0.66 2.80 5.45
C CYS A 57 -1.59 2.68 6.64
N ARG A 58 -2.64 1.88 6.51
CA ARG A 58 -3.48 1.44 7.61
C ARG A 58 -3.56 -0.07 7.59
N VAL A 59 -3.37 -0.66 8.75
CA VAL A 59 -3.54 -2.09 9.00
C VAL A 59 -4.60 -2.23 10.08
N SER A 60 -5.64 -3.02 9.82
CA SER A 60 -6.66 -3.39 10.78
C SER A 60 -6.95 -4.89 10.69
N ILE A 61 -7.61 -5.42 11.72
CA ILE A 61 -8.18 -6.75 11.70
C ILE A 61 -9.70 -6.58 11.84
N ASP A 62 -10.44 -7.10 10.86
CA ASP A 62 -11.88 -6.87 10.72
C ASP A 62 -12.60 -8.17 10.33
N VAL A 63 -13.92 -8.23 10.56
CA VAL A 63 -14.76 -9.27 9.95
C VAL A 63 -15.06 -8.86 8.51
N PRO A 64 -14.67 -9.66 7.50
CA PRO A 64 -14.80 -9.24 6.11
C PRO A 64 -16.26 -9.13 5.65
N PRO A 65 -16.56 -8.26 4.68
CA PRO A 65 -17.86 -8.25 4.02
C PRO A 65 -18.09 -9.55 3.23
N ALA A 66 -19.36 -9.84 2.92
CA ALA A 66 -19.77 -11.11 2.29
C ALA A 66 -19.05 -11.42 0.97
N GLU A 67 -18.71 -10.41 0.19
CA GLU A 67 -17.94 -10.59 -1.05
C GLU A 67 -16.53 -11.13 -0.78
N VAL A 68 -15.82 -10.54 0.19
CA VAL A 68 -14.47 -10.95 0.55
C VAL A 68 -14.49 -12.37 1.13
N LEU A 69 -15.48 -12.68 1.98
CA LEU A 69 -15.66 -14.04 2.50
C LEU A 69 -15.83 -15.05 1.36
N ARG A 70 -16.66 -14.73 0.36
CA ARG A 70 -16.90 -15.58 -0.78
C ARG A 70 -15.64 -15.79 -1.62
N VAL A 71 -14.92 -14.72 -1.94
CA VAL A 71 -13.70 -14.77 -2.77
C VAL A 71 -12.59 -15.52 -2.05
N LEU A 72 -12.31 -15.20 -0.79
CA LEU A 72 -11.25 -15.85 -0.01
C LEU A 72 -11.64 -17.24 0.55
N HIS A 73 -12.85 -17.71 0.21
CA HIS A 73 -13.41 -18.97 0.70
C HIS A 73 -13.36 -19.09 2.23
N MET A 74 -13.67 -18.00 2.92
CA MET A 74 -13.69 -17.90 4.38
C MET A 74 -15.10 -18.16 4.93
N GLU A 75 -15.15 -18.68 6.15
CA GLU A 75 -16.39 -18.85 6.90
C GLU A 75 -16.84 -17.50 7.50
N ASN A 76 -18.15 -17.37 7.72
CA ASN A 76 -18.70 -16.17 8.36
C ASN A 76 -18.15 -16.02 9.79
N GLY A 77 -17.74 -14.81 10.15
CA GLY A 77 -17.20 -14.48 11.47
C GLY A 77 -15.70 -14.72 11.61
N GLN A 78 -15.03 -15.34 10.63
CA GLN A 78 -13.57 -15.42 10.63
C GLN A 78 -12.96 -14.03 10.37
N PRO A 79 -12.01 -13.56 11.20
CA PRO A 79 -11.35 -12.28 10.97
C PRO A 79 -10.35 -12.37 9.81
N ALA A 80 -10.13 -11.25 9.15
CA ALA A 80 -9.05 -11.07 8.18
C ALA A 80 -8.31 -9.75 8.46
N TRP A 81 -7.06 -9.69 8.04
CA TRP A 81 -6.33 -8.44 7.96
C TRP A 81 -6.87 -7.60 6.80
N LEU A 82 -7.12 -6.33 7.06
CA LEU A 82 -7.35 -5.31 6.04
C LEU A 82 -6.13 -4.37 6.03
N VAL A 83 -5.47 -4.32 4.88
CA VAL A 83 -4.35 -3.39 4.64
C VAL A 83 -4.77 -2.43 3.55
N GLU A 84 -4.77 -1.15 3.86
CA GLU A 84 -4.99 -0.08 2.89
C GLU A 84 -3.77 0.82 2.82
N SER A 85 -3.44 1.27 1.62
CA SER A 85 -2.27 2.13 1.47
C SER A 85 -2.41 3.10 0.32
N VAL A 86 -1.67 4.20 0.44
CA VAL A 86 -1.47 5.18 -0.62
C VAL A 86 0.02 5.37 -0.81
N SER A 87 0.46 5.29 -2.05
CA SER A 87 1.80 5.62 -2.48
C SER A 87 1.80 6.89 -3.31
N ARG A 88 2.87 7.67 -3.17
CA ARG A 88 3.13 8.86 -3.97
C ARG A 88 4.42 8.68 -4.76
N ASP A 89 4.52 9.33 -5.90
CA ASP A 89 5.79 9.44 -6.60
C ASP A 89 6.79 10.26 -5.76
N GLU A 90 8.02 9.76 -5.63
CA GLU A 90 9.07 10.42 -4.85
C GLU A 90 9.45 11.81 -5.37
N ALA A 91 9.47 11.99 -6.70
CA ALA A 91 9.96 13.23 -7.31
C ALA A 91 8.87 14.31 -7.38
N LEU A 92 7.65 13.92 -7.74
CA LEU A 92 6.54 14.85 -8.00
C LEU A 92 5.57 14.96 -6.82
N GLY A 93 5.53 13.95 -5.94
CA GLY A 93 4.61 13.91 -4.79
C GLY A 93 3.16 13.57 -5.17
N ASN A 94 2.86 13.36 -6.45
CA ASN A 94 1.54 12.94 -6.92
C ASN A 94 1.20 11.54 -6.41
N VAL A 95 -0.08 11.23 -6.23
CA VAL A 95 -0.51 9.86 -5.91
C VAL A 95 -0.19 8.95 -7.09
N SER A 96 0.63 7.93 -6.85
CA SER A 96 1.02 6.96 -7.87
C SER A 96 0.19 5.68 -7.81
N MET A 97 -0.29 5.31 -6.62
CA MET A 97 -1.08 4.10 -6.42
C MET A 97 -1.85 4.18 -5.11
N CYS A 98 -3.04 3.60 -5.06
CA CYS A 98 -3.65 3.16 -3.80
C CYS A 98 -4.00 1.68 -3.85
N SER A 99 -4.05 1.04 -2.70
CA SER A 99 -4.39 -0.38 -2.62
C SER A 99 -5.29 -0.69 -1.43
N ARG A 100 -6.04 -1.78 -1.58
CA ARG A 100 -6.80 -2.45 -0.54
C ARG A 100 -6.55 -3.95 -0.64
N THR A 101 -6.06 -4.54 0.43
CA THR A 101 -5.78 -5.97 0.52
C THR A 101 -6.55 -6.56 1.69
N TRP A 102 -7.28 -7.63 1.42
CA TRP A 102 -7.80 -8.53 2.44
C TRP A 102 -6.94 -9.77 2.50
N THR A 103 -6.53 -10.15 3.70
CA THR A 103 -5.66 -11.31 3.94
C THR A 103 -6.20 -12.16 5.07
N ARG A 104 -6.38 -13.45 4.81
CA ARG A 104 -6.77 -14.46 5.79
C ARG A 104 -5.89 -14.44 7.03
N ALA A 105 -6.48 -14.17 8.20
CA ALA A 105 -5.73 -14.08 9.46
C ALA A 105 -5.30 -15.46 10.01
N ASP A 106 -5.93 -16.54 9.54
CA ASP A 106 -5.53 -17.93 9.82
C ASP A 106 -4.35 -18.40 8.96
N ALA A 107 -4.08 -17.72 7.84
CA ALA A 107 -3.00 -18.07 6.91
C ALA A 107 -1.75 -17.18 7.08
N VAL A 108 -1.94 -15.89 7.40
CA VAL A 108 -0.85 -14.91 7.41
C VAL A 108 -0.86 -14.08 8.69
N ARG A 109 0.33 -13.98 9.30
CA ARG A 109 0.61 -13.00 10.36
C ARG A 109 1.10 -11.70 9.74
N VAL A 110 0.46 -10.59 10.08
CA VAL A 110 0.94 -9.24 9.72
C VAL A 110 1.79 -8.68 10.87
N VAL A 111 2.96 -8.13 10.52
CA VAL A 111 3.87 -7.45 11.44
C VAL A 111 4.09 -6.03 10.93
N VAL A 112 3.95 -5.04 11.80
CA VAL A 112 4.19 -3.63 11.49
C VAL A 112 5.27 -3.13 12.44
N GLU A 113 6.35 -2.61 11.87
CA GLU A 113 7.43 -1.99 12.62
C GLU A 113 7.39 -0.47 12.38
N LEU A 114 7.69 0.28 13.43
CA LEU A 114 7.77 1.73 13.37
C LEU A 114 9.25 2.11 13.25
N ASP A 115 9.60 2.89 12.23
CA ASP A 115 10.95 3.47 12.12
C ASP A 115 10.98 4.80 12.88
N GLU A 116 11.84 4.90 13.89
CA GLU A 116 12.03 6.12 14.70
C GLU A 116 12.62 7.28 13.88
N ARG A 117 13.22 7.02 12.72
CA ARG A 117 13.87 8.06 11.88
C ARG A 117 12.90 9.06 11.27
N ALA A 118 11.59 8.77 11.22
CA ALA A 118 10.59 9.69 10.71
C ALA A 118 10.21 10.80 11.72
N ALA A 119 10.52 10.63 13.01
CA ALA A 119 10.18 11.59 14.06
C ALA A 119 11.17 12.76 14.16
N THR A 120 12.37 12.63 13.58
CA THR A 120 13.39 13.69 13.57
C THR A 120 13.31 14.50 12.28
N GLY A 121 12.13 15.04 11.99
CA GLY A 121 11.98 16.07 10.95
C GLY A 121 12.60 17.37 11.44
N ASP A 122 13.79 17.70 10.90
CA ASP A 122 14.23 19.04 10.51
C ASP A 122 13.70 20.21 11.38
N GLU A 123 13.99 20.20 12.68
CA GLU A 123 13.89 21.41 13.48
C GLU A 123 15.16 22.23 13.23
N VAL A 124 15.14 23.04 12.16
CA VAL A 124 16.09 24.16 12.03
C VAL A 124 15.84 25.06 13.23
N ALA A 125 16.60 24.82 14.30
CA ALA A 125 16.61 25.64 15.49
C ALA A 125 16.88 27.09 15.08
N THR A 126 15.83 27.90 15.07
CA THR A 126 15.98 29.35 14.94
C THR A 126 16.67 29.82 16.23
N PRO A 127 17.81 30.54 16.17
CA PRO A 127 18.43 31.03 17.39
C PRO A 127 17.46 31.99 18.07
N GLN A 128 16.99 31.65 19.27
CA GLN A 128 16.27 32.61 20.09
C GLN A 128 17.25 33.66 20.57
N GLU A 129 17.15 34.87 20.03
CA GLU A 129 17.86 36.04 20.53
C GLU A 129 17.28 36.40 21.90
N VAL A 130 18.07 36.18 22.95
CA VAL A 130 17.72 36.53 24.32
C VAL A 130 17.81 38.05 24.44
N VAL A 131 16.67 38.73 24.40
CA VAL A 131 16.57 40.16 24.74
C VAL A 131 16.49 40.29 26.26
N THR A 132 17.56 40.77 26.88
CA THR A 132 17.57 41.13 28.30
C THR A 132 16.87 42.49 28.49
N PRO A 133 15.85 42.60 29.37
CA PRO A 133 15.24 43.89 29.71
C PRO A 133 16.17 44.74 30.63
N PRO A 134 15.95 46.08 30.69
CA PRO A 134 16.88 47.06 31.26
C PRO A 134 17.04 46.98 32.79
#